data_AF-A0A924Q0G8-F1
#
_entry.id   AF-A0A924Q0G8-F1
#
_cell.length_a   1.000
_cell.length_b   1.000
_cell.length_c   1.000
_cell.angle_alpha   90.00
_cell.angle_beta   90.00
_cell.angle_gamma   90.00
#
_symmetry.space_group_name_H-M   'P 1'
#
loop_
_entity.id
_entity.type
_entity.pdbx_description
1 polymer ?
#
loop_
_entity_poly.entity_id
_entity_poly.type
_entity_poly.pdbx_seq_one_letter_code
_entity_poly.pdbx_strand_id
1 'polypeptide(L)'
;MKKMKLVMVGNGMAGMRTVEELIKLSPDLYDITVFGSEPHPNYNRILLSPVLAGEQTIEQIILNSWEWYAENQITLHAGKTVVEVDRI
;
A
#
# COMPACT_ATOMS: atom_id res chain seq x y z
N MET A 1 -0.79 -6.31 24.45
CA MET A 1 -0.76 -7.60 23.71
C MET A 1 0.17 -7.45 22.53
N LYS A 2 0.86 -8.50 22.08
CA LYS A 2 1.74 -8.42 20.90
C LYS A 2 0.88 -8.42 19.64
N LYS A 3 1.07 -7.43 18.76
CA LYS A 3 0.37 -7.38 17.45
C LYS A 3 0.75 -8.60 16.61
N MET A 4 -0.20 -9.14 15.85
CA MET A 4 0.09 -10.19 14.86
C MET A 4 0.80 -9.59 13.65
N LYS A 5 1.79 -10.28 13.09
CA LYS A 5 2.45 -9.80 11.87
C LYS A 5 1.58 -10.06 10.66
N LEU A 6 1.31 -9.02 9.87
CA LEU A 6 0.60 -9.11 8.59
C LEU A 6 1.54 -8.64 7.47
N VAL A 7 1.75 -9.51 6.49
CA VAL A 7 2.50 -9.16 5.27
C VAL A 7 1.52 -9.06 4.10
N MET A 8 1.47 -7.89 3.47
CA MET A 8 0.70 -7.63 2.26
C MET A 8 1.64 -7.64 1.05
N VAL A 9 1.40 -8.52 0.10
CA VAL A 9 2.15 -8.58 -1.17
C VAL A 9 1.31 -7.90 -2.25
N GLY A 10 1.72 -6.70 -2.64
CA GLY A 10 1.05 -5.86 -3.62
C GLY A 10 0.55 -4.54 -3.02
N ASN A 11 1.19 -3.43 -3.43
CA ASN A 11 0.81 -2.07 -3.04
C ASN A 11 -0.28 -1.46 -3.96
N GLY A 12 -1.19 -2.31 -4.48
CA GLY A 12 -2.26 -1.91 -5.39
C GLY A 12 -3.56 -1.55 -4.66
N MET A 13 -4.54 -1.03 -5.41
CA MET A 13 -5.84 -0.60 -4.85
C MET A 13 -6.55 -1.69 -4.05
N ALA A 14 -6.50 -2.95 -4.50
CA ALA A 14 -7.12 -4.07 -3.78
C ALA A 14 -6.45 -4.33 -2.43
N GLY A 15 -5.11 -4.44 -2.40
CA GLY A 15 -4.34 -4.70 -1.18
C GLY A 15 -4.49 -3.55 -0.17
N MET A 16 -4.39 -2.31 -0.64
CA MET A 16 -4.54 -1.15 0.24
C MET A 16 -5.94 -0.99 0.77
N ARG A 17 -6.98 -1.29 -0.03
CA ARG A 17 -8.35 -1.28 0.48
C ARG A 17 -8.56 -2.29 1.60
N THR A 18 -7.96 -3.48 1.50
CA THR A 18 -8.00 -4.46 2.60
C THR A 18 -7.32 -3.91 3.86
N VAL A 19 -6.14 -3.29 3.72
CA VAL A 19 -5.41 -2.70 4.85
C VAL A 19 -6.21 -1.57 5.51
N GLU A 20 -6.81 -0.68 4.73
CA GLU A 20 -7.68 0.39 5.23
C GLU A 20 -8.82 -0.14 6.08
N GLU A 21 -9.53 -1.17 5.61
CA GLU A 21 -10.65 -1.75 6.36
C GLU A 21 -10.18 -2.49 7.61
N LEU A 22 -9.03 -3.17 7.56
CA LEU A 22 -8.45 -3.81 8.74
C LEU A 22 -8.09 -2.80 9.83
N ILE A 23 -7.52 -1.65 9.47
CA ILE A 23 -7.18 -0.60 10.42
C ILE A 23 -8.44 0.00 11.05
N LYS A 24 -9.51 0.20 10.27
CA LYS A 24 -10.80 0.69 10.79
C LYS A 24 -11.44 -0.28 11.78
N LEU A 25 -11.42 -1.58 11.46
CA LEU A 25 -12.08 -2.61 12.26
C LEU A 25 -11.24 -3.04 13.48
N SER A 26 -9.91 -2.98 13.39
CA SER A 26 -9.01 -3.57 14.38
C SER A 26 -7.63 -2.89 14.36
N PRO A 27 -7.53 -1.61 14.78
CA PRO A 27 -6.32 -0.79 14.64
C PRO A 27 -5.09 -1.33 15.36
N ASP A 28 -5.29 -2.12 16.43
CA ASP A 28 -4.22 -2.66 17.26
C ASP A 28 -3.95 -4.14 17.07
N LEU A 29 -4.61 -4.78 16.10
CA LEU A 29 -4.48 -6.23 15.92
C LEU A 29 -3.22 -6.62 15.15
N TYR A 30 -2.84 -5.82 14.15
CA TYR A 30 -1.76 -6.16 13.21
C TYR A 30 -0.61 -5.15 13.22
N ASP A 31 0.60 -5.70 13.10
CA ASP A 31 1.83 -5.02 12.68
C ASP A 31 1.99 -5.27 11.18
N ILE A 32 1.79 -4.24 10.36
CA ILE A 32 1.55 -4.36 8.92
C ILE A 32 2.80 -3.97 8.13
N THR A 33 3.25 -4.88 7.27
CA THR A 33 4.29 -4.62 6.26
C THR A 33 3.73 -4.86 4.87
N VAL A 34 3.92 -3.90 3.96
CA VAL A 34 3.47 -3.96 2.57
C VAL A 34 4.70 -4.03 1.65
N PHE A 35 4.67 -4.92 0.66
CA PHE A 35 5.65 -4.98 -0.42
C PHE A 35 5.00 -4.58 -1.74
N GLY A 36 5.66 -3.73 -2.52
CA GLY A 36 5.21 -3.35 -3.86
C GLY A 36 6.37 -3.32 -4.84
N SER A 37 6.17 -3.87 -6.04
CA SER A 37 7.19 -3.89 -7.10
C SER A 37 7.46 -2.50 -7.70
N GLU A 38 6.49 -1.59 -7.61
CA GLU A 38 6.65 -0.21 -8.07
C GLU A 38 7.36 0.68 -7.03
N PRO A 39 8.18 1.65 -7.47
CA PRO A 39 8.89 2.57 -6.58
C PRO A 39 8.00 3.75 -6.11
N HIS A 40 6.69 3.54 -6.01
CA HIS A 40 5.69 4.59 -5.75
C HIS A 40 4.70 4.16 -4.65
N PRO A 41 4.10 5.11 -3.93
CA PRO A 41 3.01 4.83 -3.01
C PRO A 41 1.73 4.45 -3.79
N ASN A 42 0.66 4.04 -3.12
CA ASN A 42 -0.54 3.58 -3.82
C ASN A 42 -1.24 4.72 -4.57
N TYR A 43 -1.66 4.45 -5.80
CA TYR A 43 -2.28 5.44 -6.69
C TYR A 43 -3.41 4.83 -7.52
N ASN A 44 -4.30 5.69 -8.01
CA ASN A 44 -5.42 5.31 -8.86
C ASN A 44 -4.94 5.09 -10.30
N ARG A 45 -4.65 3.83 -10.64
CA ARG A 45 -4.19 3.45 -11.99
C ARG A 45 -5.16 3.80 -13.12
N ILE A 46 -6.46 3.93 -12.83
CA ILE A 46 -7.47 4.31 -13.85
C ILE A 46 -7.20 5.74 -14.35
N LEU A 47 -6.64 6.60 -13.49
CA LEU A 47 -6.34 8.00 -13.81
C LEU A 47 -4.96 8.20 -14.47
N LEU A 48 -4.27 7.14 -14.87
CA LEU A 48 -3.03 7.28 -15.63
C LEU A 48 -3.26 7.91 -17.01
N SER A 49 -4.40 7.66 -17.66
CA SER A 49 -4.68 8.22 -18.98
C SER A 49 -4.73 9.77 -18.96
N PRO A 50 -5.47 10.43 -18.03
CA PRO A 50 -5.39 11.88 -17.83
C PRO A 50 -3.98 12.39 -17.50
N VAL A 51 -3.19 11.65 -16.72
CA VAL A 51 -1.81 12.05 -16.41
C VAL A 51 -0.94 12.07 -17.67
N LEU A 52 -1.04 11.04 -18.50
CA LEU A 52 -0.32 10.97 -19.78
C LEU A 52 -0.79 12.04 -20.77
N ALA A 53 -2.06 12.44 -20.70
CA ALA A 53 -2.61 13.56 -21.47
C ALA A 53 -2.20 14.95 -20.94
N GLY A 54 -1.55 15.02 -19.77
CA GLY A 54 -1.15 16.28 -19.12
C GLY A 54 -2.30 17.02 -18.40
N GLU A 55 -3.44 16.36 -18.23
CA GLU A 55 -4.62 16.92 -17.56
C GLU A 55 -4.53 16.80 -16.03
N GLN A 56 -3.76 15.83 -15.54
CA GLN A 56 -3.50 15.60 -14.12
C GLN A 56 -2.02 15.33 -13.85
N THR A 57 -1.60 15.52 -12.60
CA THR A 57 -0.26 15.14 -12.14
C THR A 57 -0.27 13.81 -11.40
N ILE A 58 0.89 13.18 -11.23
CA ILE A 58 1.03 11.92 -10.48
C ILE A 58 0.56 12.10 -9.03
N GLU A 59 0.88 13.25 -8.43
CA GLU A 59 0.52 13.59 -7.06
C GLU A 59 -1.01 13.63 -6.86
N GLN A 60 -1.75 14.08 -7.87
CA GLN A 60 -3.21 14.16 -7.83
C GLN A 60 -3.90 12.79 -7.87
N ILE A 61 -3.19 11.75 -8.31
CA ILE A 61 -3.75 10.39 -8.42
C ILE A 61 -3.27 9.47 -7.29
N ILE A 62 -2.44 9.96 -6.35
CA ILE A 62 -2.06 9.22 -5.15
C ILE A 62 -3.29 9.01 -4.26
N LEU A 63 -3.51 7.77 -3.83
CA LEU A 63 -4.61 7.38 -2.95
C LEU A 63 -4.17 7.35 -1.49
N ASN A 64 -3.02 6.74 -1.23
CA ASN A 64 -2.39 6.71 0.08
C ASN A 64 -0.98 7.28 -0.08
N SER A 65 -0.70 8.45 0.48
CA SER A 65 0.62 9.08 0.41
C SER A 65 1.63 8.37 1.31
N TRP A 66 2.92 8.70 1.19
CA TRP A 66 3.96 8.18 2.09
C TRP A 66 3.67 8.48 3.56
N GLU A 67 3.15 9.68 3.83
CA GLU A 67 2.74 10.14 5.16
C GLU A 67 1.60 9.27 5.69
N TRP A 68 0.63 8.90 4.86
CA TRP A 68 -0.46 8.02 5.27
C TRP A 68 0.05 6.66 5.79
N TYR A 69 1.06 6.06 5.14
CA TYR A 69 1.66 4.83 5.66
C TYR A 69 2.34 5.06 7.02
N ALA A 70 3.08 6.16 7.16
CA ALA A 70 3.76 6.51 8.41
C ALA A 70 2.77 6.75 9.56
N GLU A 71 1.71 7.52 9.31
CA GLU A 71 0.64 7.82 10.28
C GLU A 71 -0.10 6.56 10.74
N ASN A 72 -0.30 5.60 9.82
CA ASN A 72 -0.94 4.32 10.13
C ASN A 72 0.03 3.24 10.62
N GLN A 73 1.30 3.58 10.86
CA GLN A 73 2.33 2.63 11.31
C GLN A 73 2.49 1.43 10.36
N ILE A 74 2.36 1.64 9.06
CA ILE A 74 2.55 0.63 8.03
C ILE A 74 3.96 0.76 7.46
N THR A 75 4.73 -0.33 7.45
CA THR A 75 6.03 -0.34 6.77
C THR A 75 5.84 -0.67 5.28
N LEU A 76 6.08 0.29 4.39
CA LEU A 76 6.05 0.07 2.94
C LEU A 76 7.46 -0.17 2.38
N HIS A 77 7.67 -1.34 1.81
CA HIS A 77 8.83 -1.68 0.97
C HIS A 77 8.47 -1.52 -0.52
N ALA A 78 8.61 -0.29 -1.03
CA ALA A 78 8.42 0.01 -2.44
C ALA A 78 9.63 -0.41 -3.29
N GLY A 79 9.40 -0.68 -4.58
CA GLY A 79 10.42 -1.19 -5.51
C GLY A 79 10.93 -2.59 -5.15
N LYS A 80 10.17 -3.36 -4.36
CA LYS A 80 10.52 -4.71 -3.91
C LYS A 80 9.53 -5.72 -4.45
N THR A 81 10.01 -6.57 -5.35
CA THR A 81 9.26 -7.70 -5.88
C THR A 81 9.44 -8.91 -4.96
N VAL A 82 8.33 -9.40 -4.40
CA VAL A 82 8.32 -10.69 -3.71
C VAL A 82 8.34 -11.80 -4.75
N VAL A 83 9.29 -12.73 -4.63
CA VAL A 83 9.51 -13.81 -5.61
C VAL A 83 9.06 -15.18 -5.12
N GLU A 84 8.98 -15.35 -3.80
CA GLU A 84 8.72 -16.64 -3.17
C GLU A 84 8.04 -16.44 -1.82
N VAL A 85 7.20 -17.40 -1.43
CA VAL A 85 6.67 -17.52 -0.07
C VAL A 85 6.98 -18.93 0.41
N ASP A 86 7.96 -19.04 1.30
CA ASP A 86 8.27 -20.29 2.00
C ASP A 86 7.31 -20.47 3.18
N ARG A 87 6.69 -21.64 3.26
CA ARG A 87 5.68 -21.99 4.29
C ARG A 87 6.12 -23.17 5.15
N ILE A 88 7.36 -23.63 4.99
CA ILE A 88 7.89 -24.87 5.56
C ILE A 88 8.74 -24.57 6.80
#